data_AF-A0A670ZEV3-F1
#
_entry.id   AF-A0A670ZEV3-F1
#
_cell.length_a   1.000
_cell.length_b   1.000
_cell.length_c   1.000
_cell.angle_alpha   90.00
_cell.angle_beta   90.00
_cell.angle_gamma   90.00
#
_symmetry.space_group_name_H-M   'P 1'
#
loop_
_entity.id
_entity.type
_entity.pdbx_description
1 polymer ?
#
loop_
_entity_poly.entity_id
_entity_poly.type
_entity_poly.pdbx_seq_one_letter_code
_entity_poly.pdbx_strand_id
1 'polypeptide(L)'
;MTSQSGQKNHCQFCQVIFGNIEKFYVPGTDITCYYNLSRYFMPRKKDWVGIFKVGWKTTREYFTFMWAPEPRYSETGYAEPQQVVFKGQ
;
A
#
# COMPACT_ATOMS: atom_id res chain seq x y z
N MET A 1 26.48 1.17 32.56
CA MET A 1 26.33 1.63 31.17
C MET A 1 25.05 1.01 30.62
N THR A 2 23.92 1.67 30.85
CA THR A 2 22.61 1.30 30.32
C THR A 2 22.39 2.06 29.02
N SER A 3 22.29 1.33 27.91
CA SER A 3 21.60 1.81 26.72
C SER A 3 20.79 0.66 26.16
N GLN A 4 19.54 0.56 26.61
CA GLN A 4 18.51 -0.22 25.95
C GLN A 4 18.29 0.39 24.56
N SER A 5 18.64 -0.31 23.49
CA SER A 5 18.21 0.06 22.14
C SER A 5 16.78 -0.46 21.95
N GLY A 6 15.84 0.48 21.94
CA GLY A 6 14.40 0.21 21.93
C GLY A 6 13.96 -0.73 20.81
N GLN A 7 13.20 -1.76 21.19
CA GLN A 7 12.41 -2.55 20.26
C GLN A 7 11.45 -1.61 19.52
N LYS A 8 11.75 -1.37 18.25
CA LYS A 8 10.90 -0.66 17.30
C LYS A 8 9.67 -1.52 17.00
N ASN A 9 8.67 -1.46 17.86
CA ASN A 9 7.36 -2.06 17.66
C ASN A 9 6.68 -1.36 16.47
N HIS A 10 7.04 -1.75 15.25
CA HIS A 10 6.30 -1.35 14.07
C HIS A 10 5.00 -2.14 14.03
N CYS A 11 3.89 -1.42 13.91
CA CYS A 11 2.61 -2.00 13.55
C CYS A 11 2.74 -2.67 12.18
N GLN A 12 2.73 -4.01 12.18
CA GLN A 12 3.00 -4.84 10.99
C GLN A 12 1.96 -4.65 9.89
N PHE A 13 0.77 -4.14 10.23
CA PHE A 13 -0.35 -3.99 9.31
C PHE A 13 -0.62 -2.55 8.85
N CYS A 14 0.17 -1.57 9.30
CA CYS A 14 -0.04 -0.15 8.95
C CYS A 14 1.22 0.53 8.39
N GLN A 15 2.09 -0.25 7.74
CA GLN A 15 3.28 0.28 7.05
C GLN A 15 2.97 0.91 5.68
N VAL A 16 1.78 0.65 5.14
CA VAL A 16 1.24 1.24 3.92
C VAL A 16 -0.08 1.93 4.29
N ILE A 17 -0.23 3.19 3.92
CA ILE A 17 -1.42 3.99 4.25
C ILE A 17 -2.10 4.38 2.95
N PHE A 18 -3.30 3.86 2.72
CA PHE A 18 -4.16 4.27 1.61
C PHE A 18 -4.72 5.66 1.86
N GLY A 19 -4.58 6.55 0.87
CA GLY A 19 -5.06 7.93 0.92
C GLY A 19 -6.18 8.16 -0.09
N ASN A 20 -7.02 9.16 0.17
CA ASN A 20 -8.06 9.63 -0.74
C ASN A 20 -8.97 8.49 -1.25
N ILE A 21 -9.38 7.58 -0.35
CA ILE A 21 -10.31 6.50 -0.67
C ILE A 21 -11.73 7.03 -0.63
N GLU A 22 -12.41 6.95 -1.77
CA GLU A 22 -13.79 7.39 -1.92
C GLU A 22 -14.77 6.34 -1.39
N LYS A 23 -15.94 6.81 -0.94
CA LYS A 23 -17.03 5.91 -0.52
C LYS A 23 -17.65 5.16 -1.69
N PHE A 24 -17.59 5.73 -2.87
CA PHE A 24 -18.20 5.20 -4.10
C PHE A 24 -17.27 5.42 -5.28
N TYR A 25 -17.17 4.41 -6.13
CA TYR A 25 -16.50 4.48 -7.42
C TYR A 25 -17.53 4.16 -8.51
N VAL A 26 -17.44 4.86 -9.65
CA VAL A 26 -18.39 4.66 -10.77
C VAL A 26 -18.07 3.32 -11.45
N PRO A 27 -19.05 2.40 -11.58
CA PRO A 27 -18.82 1.13 -12.28
C PRO A 27 -18.30 1.33 -13.72
N GLY A 28 -17.41 0.45 -14.16
CA GLY A 28 -16.81 0.51 -15.50
C GLY A 28 -15.76 1.61 -15.71
N THR A 29 -15.44 2.41 -14.69
CA THR A 29 -14.39 3.43 -14.76
C THR A 29 -13.10 2.98 -14.08
N ASP A 30 -11.98 3.50 -14.55
CA ASP A 30 -10.68 3.27 -13.92
C ASP A 30 -10.65 3.85 -12.49
N ILE A 31 -10.05 3.10 -11.56
CA ILE A 31 -9.88 3.51 -10.17
C ILE A 31 -8.39 3.73 -9.90
N THR A 32 -8.02 4.98 -9.61
CA THR A 32 -6.67 5.28 -9.10
C THR A 32 -6.67 5.15 -7.59
N CYS A 33 -5.85 4.23 -7.07
CA CYS A 33 -5.63 4.04 -5.65
C CYS A 33 -4.30 4.68 -5.25
N TYR A 34 -4.35 5.66 -4.34
CA TYR A 34 -3.19 6.36 -3.82
C TYR A 34 -2.78 5.77 -2.47
N TYR A 35 -1.48 5.66 -2.25
CA TYR A 35 -0.94 5.22 -0.96
C TYR A 35 0.43 5.81 -0.65
N ASN A 36 0.74 5.89 0.64
CA ASN A 36 2.04 6.31 1.15
C ASN A 36 2.73 5.15 1.86
N LEU A 37 4.05 5.10 1.76
CA LEU A 37 4.89 4.10 2.42
C LEU A 37 5.47 4.69 3.71
N SER A 38 5.39 3.95 4.80
CA SER A 38 6.06 4.34 6.04
C SER A 38 7.58 4.32 5.87
N ARG A 39 8.28 5.14 6.65
CA ARG A 39 9.73 5.37 6.55
C ARG A 39 10.60 4.11 6.56
N TYR A 40 10.15 3.04 7.21
CA TYR A 40 10.93 1.81 7.39
C TYR A 40 10.34 0.63 6.62
N PHE A 41 9.33 0.86 5.78
CA PHE A 41 8.84 -0.16 4.87
C PHE A 41 9.86 -0.37 3.76
N MET A 42 10.13 -1.64 3.42
CA MET A 42 11.06 -2.02 2.35
C MET A 42 10.26 -2.72 1.23
N PRO A 43 9.86 -1.98 0.18
CA PRO A 43 9.11 -2.53 -0.94
C PRO A 43 9.88 -3.61 -1.70
N ARG A 44 9.13 -4.56 -2.28
CA ARG A 44 9.67 -5.66 -3.07
C ARG A 44 9.04 -5.66 -4.46
N LYS A 45 9.78 -6.16 -5.44
CA LYS A 45 9.32 -6.26 -6.85
C LYS A 45 8.05 -7.10 -7.05
N LYS A 46 7.67 -7.91 -6.07
CA LYS A 46 6.48 -8.77 -6.11
C LYS A 46 5.40 -8.29 -5.14
N ASP A 47 5.51 -7.08 -4.62
CA ASP A 47 4.43 -6.48 -3.85
C ASP A 47 3.30 -6.06 -4.79
N TRP A 48 2.07 -6.16 -4.32
CA TRP A 48 0.87 -5.89 -5.09
C TRP A 48 -0.21 -5.27 -4.19
N VAL A 49 -1.10 -4.52 -4.81
CA VAL A 49 -2.27 -3.92 -4.17
C VAL A 49 -3.50 -4.66 -4.68
N GLY A 50 -4.32 -5.17 -3.77
CA GLY A 50 -5.52 -5.94 -4.10
C GLY A 50 -6.80 -5.21 -3.71
N ILE A 51 -7.84 -5.39 -4.51
CA ILE A 51 -9.22 -5.08 -4.13
C ILE A 51 -9.83 -6.34 -3.54
N PHE A 52 -10.34 -6.25 -2.32
CA PHE A 52 -10.94 -7.38 -1.61
C PHE A 52 -12.38 -7.05 -1.23
N LYS A 53 -13.24 -8.07 -1.27
CA LYS A 53 -14.53 -7.99 -0.59
C LYS A 53 -14.28 -7.93 0.93
N VAL A 54 -14.99 -7.04 1.63
CA VAL A 54 -14.92 -6.95 3.10
C VAL A 54 -15.25 -8.32 3.71
N GLY A 55 -14.45 -8.74 4.68
CA GLY A 55 -14.57 -10.06 5.33
C GLY A 55 -13.75 -11.18 4.69
N TRP A 56 -12.83 -10.87 3.77
CA TRP A 56 -11.83 -11.81 3.25
C TRP A 56 -11.04 -12.49 4.39
N LYS A 57 -10.67 -13.77 4.23
CA LYS A 57 -9.92 -14.54 5.25
C LYS A 57 -8.45 -14.69 4.89
N THR A 58 -8.16 -14.79 3.59
CA THR A 58 -6.82 -14.96 3.06
C THR A 58 -6.57 -14.02 1.89
N THR A 59 -5.29 -13.76 1.62
CA THR A 59 -4.88 -12.92 0.48
C THR A 59 -5.20 -13.54 -0.87
N ARG A 60 -5.61 -14.82 -0.95
CA ARG A 60 -6.02 -15.48 -2.19
C ARG A 60 -7.43 -15.09 -2.64
N GLU A 61 -8.20 -14.41 -1.80
CA GLU A 61 -9.58 -13.99 -2.06
C GLU A 61 -9.67 -12.59 -2.68
N TYR A 62 -8.62 -12.12 -3.36
CA TYR A 62 -8.67 -10.85 -4.07
C TYR A 62 -9.71 -10.91 -5.19
N PHE A 63 -10.44 -9.82 -5.41
CA PHE A 63 -11.30 -9.64 -6.57
C PHE A 63 -10.46 -9.33 -7.81
N THR A 64 -9.54 -8.39 -7.67
CA THR A 64 -8.51 -8.06 -8.67
C THR A 64 -7.27 -7.50 -7.96
N PHE A 65 -6.14 -7.44 -8.67
CA PHE A 65 -4.89 -6.90 -8.14
C PHE A 65 -4.11 -6.12 -9.19
N MET A 66 -3.24 -5.23 -8.73
CA MET A 66 -2.24 -4.54 -9.53
C MET A 66 -0.87 -4.68 -8.87
N TRP A 67 0.18 -4.91 -9.67
CA TRP A 67 1.55 -4.86 -9.18
C TRP A 67 1.89 -3.45 -8.70
N ALA A 68 2.50 -3.35 -7.52
CA ALA A 68 2.97 -2.08 -7.02
C ALA A 68 4.19 -1.63 -7.87
N PRO A 69 4.22 -0.39 -8.37
CA PRO A 69 5.39 0.12 -9.07
C PRO A 69 6.58 0.24 -8.11
N GLU A 70 7.78 0.24 -8.68
CA GLU A 70 8.99 0.53 -7.90
C GLU A 70 8.93 1.99 -7.40
N PRO A 71 9.04 2.22 -6.07
CA PRO A 71 8.93 3.56 -5.53
C PRO A 71 10.08 4.44 -5.97
N ARG A 72 9.73 5.70 -6.27
CA ARG A 72 10.70 6.78 -6.37
C ARG A 72 10.92 7.36 -4.98
N TYR A 73 12.15 7.78 -4.72
CA TYR A 73 12.54 8.39 -3.45
C TYR A 73 12.92 9.85 -3.68
N SER A 74 12.46 10.71 -2.79
CA SER A 74 12.87 12.12 -2.71
C SER A 74 14.35 12.24 -2.31
N GLU A 75 14.92 13.44 -2.46
CA GLU A 75 16.29 13.76 -2.01
C GLU A 75 16.51 13.48 -0.51
N THR A 76 15.44 13.51 0.28
CA THR A 76 15.46 13.25 1.73
C THR A 76 15.34 11.76 2.08
N GLY A 77 15.28 10.88 1.07
CA GLY A 77 15.26 9.42 1.23
C GLY A 77 13.88 8.84 1.58
N TYR A 78 12.82 9.64 1.56
CA TYR A 78 11.45 9.15 1.74
C TYR A 78 10.86 8.77 0.38
N ALA A 79 10.08 7.68 0.36
CA ALA A 79 9.30 7.32 -0.80
C ALA A 79 8.29 8.44 -1.12
N GLU A 80 8.23 8.82 -2.40
CA GLU A 80 7.19 9.71 -2.93
C GLU A 80 5.80 9.07 -2.76
N PRO A 81 4.70 9.84 -2.87
CA PRO A 81 3.36 9.27 -2.98
C PRO A 81 3.27 8.25 -4.12
N GLN A 82 2.64 7.11 -3.84
CA GLN A 82 2.53 5.99 -4.77
C GLN A 82 1.10 5.86 -5.28
N GLN A 83 0.95 5.24 -6.46
CA GLN A 83 -0.36 4.94 -7.02
C GLN A 83 -0.38 3.66 -7.84
N VAL A 84 -1.54 3.01 -7.88
CA VAL A 84 -1.89 1.97 -8.86
C VAL A 84 -3.22 2.31 -9.53
N VAL A 85 -3.39 1.92 -10.79
CA VAL A 85 -4.64 2.10 -11.53
C VAL A 85 -5.28 0.75 -11.77
N PHE A 86 -6.45 0.52 -11.18
CA PHE A 86 -7.30 -0.62 -11.49
C PHE A 86 -8.16 -0.27 -12.70
N LYS A 87 -8.10 -1.10 -13.74
CA LYS A 87 -8.89 -0.88 -14.95
C LYS A 87 -10.36 -1.20 -14.71
N GLY A 88 -11.24 -0.31 -15.20
CA GLY A 88 -12.67 -0.57 -15.25
C GLY A 88 -12.94 -1.84 -16.05
N GLN A 89 -13.74 -2.75 -15.49
CA GLN A 89 -14.23 -3.95 -16.17
C GLN A 89 -15.62 -3.71 -16.75
#